data_AF-A0A1G1WAY9-F1
#
_entry.id   AF-A0A1G1WAY9-F1
#
_cell.length_a   1.000
_cell.length_b   1.000
_cell.length_c   1.000
_cell.angle_alpha   90.00
_cell.angle_beta   90.00
_cell.angle_gamma   90.00
#
_symmetry.space_group_name_H-M   'P 1'
#
loop_
_entity.id
_entity.type
_entity.pdbx_description
1 polymer ?
#
loop_
_entity_poly.entity_id
_entity_poly.type
_entity_poly.pdbx_seq_one_letter_code
_entity_poly.pdbx_strand_id
1 'polypeptide(L)'
;MILAAHQPNYLPTLSFFSKIKAVDKFIVMTNIQFEKGEGWQQRHKIVGPSGDIWLTVPVLGSQNQLIRDVKINNNTPWQRKHKKTLQQIYGKSKEAPLLPKILQIYDKNWDRLVDLNFQLIITIASVLDIKTPIILDEEVSGKKQELLINICKKYGAVSYLSGVGVKLYIDEDFLKKFEASGVEHKIVEKNLTSEFPYSTIHYLFTKGRAWILDII
;
A
#
# COMPACT_ATOMS: atom_id res chain seq x y z
N MET A 1 13.31 17.85 -2.66
CA MET A 1 12.20 16.89 -2.78
C MET A 1 12.48 15.66 -1.94
N ILE A 2 11.60 15.38 -0.98
CA ILE A 2 11.58 14.15 -0.17
C ILE A 2 10.71 13.12 -0.89
N LEU A 3 11.24 11.91 -1.07
CA LEU A 3 10.56 10.81 -1.75
C LEU A 3 10.40 9.60 -0.83
N ALA A 4 9.29 8.89 -0.96
CA ALA A 4 9.14 7.55 -0.42
C ALA A 4 8.72 6.57 -1.53
N ALA A 5 9.18 5.32 -1.43
CA ALA A 5 8.70 4.23 -2.27
C ALA A 5 8.11 3.10 -1.42
N HIS A 6 7.12 2.37 -1.96
CA HIS A 6 6.58 1.18 -1.31
C HIS A 6 6.01 0.21 -2.34
N GLN A 7 6.00 -1.08 -2.00
CA GLN A 7 5.29 -2.10 -2.76
C GLN A 7 3.77 -1.86 -2.82
N PRO A 8 3.07 -2.23 -3.90
CA PRO A 8 1.62 -2.11 -4.00
C PRO A 8 0.93 -3.12 -3.08
N ASN A 9 0.42 -2.64 -1.95
CA ASN A 9 -0.35 -3.45 -1.01
C ASN A 9 -1.85 -3.44 -1.35
N TYR A 10 -2.51 -4.58 -1.13
CA TYR A 10 -3.96 -4.66 -1.17
C TYR A 10 -4.54 -4.03 0.11
N LEU A 11 -5.44 -3.05 -0.04
CA LEU A 11 -6.08 -2.31 1.07
C LEU A 11 -5.08 -1.87 2.17
N PRO A 12 -4.13 -0.95 1.86
CA PRO A 12 -3.00 -0.63 2.74
C PRO A 12 -3.40 -0.09 4.12
N THR A 13 -2.48 -0.18 5.08
CA THR A 13 -2.63 0.29 6.47
C THR A 13 -2.48 1.81 6.60
N LEU A 14 -2.84 2.36 7.77
CA LEU A 14 -2.68 3.80 8.07
C LEU A 14 -1.23 4.26 7.92
N SER A 15 -0.27 3.41 8.31
CA SER A 15 1.17 3.64 8.15
C SER A 15 1.56 3.94 6.69
N PHE A 16 0.94 3.25 5.74
CA PHE A 16 1.17 3.47 4.31
C PHE A 16 0.75 4.88 3.89
N PHE A 17 -0.45 5.32 4.31
CA PHE A 17 -0.98 6.64 3.95
C PHE A 17 -0.33 7.79 4.74
N SER A 18 0.06 7.57 6.00
CA SER A 18 0.88 8.53 6.76
C SER A 18 2.23 8.74 6.07
N LYS A 19 2.87 7.68 5.56
CA LYS A 19 4.11 7.81 4.79
C LYS A 19 3.90 8.59 3.49
N ILE A 20 2.77 8.42 2.81
CA ILE A 20 2.44 9.24 1.62
C ILE A 20 2.31 10.72 2.00
N LYS A 21 1.60 11.03 3.09
CA LYS A 21 1.39 12.41 3.56
C LYS A 21 2.69 13.11 4.00
N ALA A 22 3.69 12.34 4.41
CA ALA A 22 4.99 12.84 4.90
C ALA A 22 6.03 13.14 3.79
N VAL A 23 5.69 12.96 2.51
CA VAL A 23 6.64 13.16 1.39
C VAL A 23 6.06 14.03 0.29
N ASP A 24 6.95 14.60 -0.53
CA ASP A 24 6.57 15.41 -1.69
C ASP A 24 6.12 14.55 -2.88
N LYS A 25 6.57 13.29 -2.94
CA LYS A 25 6.24 12.34 -4.02
C LYS A 25 6.33 10.91 -3.50
N PHE A 26 5.33 10.10 -3.84
CA PHE A 26 5.28 8.70 -3.46
C PHE A 26 5.30 7.78 -4.67
N ILE A 27 6.20 6.79 -4.65
CA ILE A 27 6.37 5.83 -5.74
C ILE A 27 5.85 4.46 -5.29
N VAL A 28 4.90 3.93 -6.05
CA VAL A 28 4.47 2.53 -5.96
C VAL A 28 5.37 1.72 -6.89
N MET A 29 6.33 0.98 -6.31
CA MET A 29 7.35 0.25 -7.06
C MET A 29 6.93 -1.20 -7.31
N THR A 30 7.12 -1.69 -8.54
CA THR A 30 6.61 -3.00 -8.95
C THR A 30 7.69 -4.02 -9.38
N ASN A 31 8.94 -3.59 -9.56
CA ASN A 31 10.09 -4.46 -9.80
C ASN A 31 10.64 -5.07 -8.50
N ILE A 32 9.76 -5.74 -7.78
CA ILE A 32 10.01 -6.39 -6.49
C ILE A 32 9.36 -7.77 -6.47
N GLN A 33 9.86 -8.65 -5.60
CA GLN A 33 9.34 -10.01 -5.47
C GLN A 33 7.89 -10.05 -4.97
N PHE A 34 7.12 -10.98 -5.51
CA PHE A 34 5.77 -11.28 -5.05
C PHE A 34 5.76 -12.19 -3.81
N GLU A 35 5.14 -11.73 -2.72
CA GLU A 35 5.00 -12.42 -1.44
C GLU A 35 3.64 -13.15 -1.35
N LYS A 36 3.51 -14.30 -1.99
CA LYS A 36 2.25 -15.07 -2.00
C LYS A 36 1.90 -15.60 -0.61
N GLY A 37 0.76 -15.19 -0.08
CA GLY A 37 0.14 -15.75 1.13
C GLY A 37 0.64 -15.14 2.45
N GLU A 38 1.91 -14.76 2.52
CA GLU A 38 2.55 -14.20 3.71
C GLU A 38 2.55 -12.66 3.70
N GLY A 39 2.59 -12.07 2.50
CA GLY A 39 2.61 -10.62 2.33
C GLY A 39 1.25 -9.95 2.29
N TRP A 40 1.29 -8.62 2.20
CA TRP A 40 0.12 -7.73 2.14
C TRP A 40 -0.27 -7.36 0.70
N GLN A 41 0.44 -7.91 -0.29
CA GLN A 41 0.25 -7.57 -1.69
C GLN A 41 -1.07 -8.11 -2.27
N GLN A 42 -1.52 -9.30 -1.85
CA GLN A 42 -2.76 -9.91 -2.37
C GLN A 42 -3.90 -9.99 -1.36
N ARG A 43 -3.67 -9.63 -0.09
CA ARG A 43 -4.67 -9.77 0.96
C ARG A 43 -4.49 -8.78 2.09
N HIS A 44 -5.59 -8.52 2.78
CA HIS A 44 -5.58 -7.75 4.01
C HIS A 44 -6.71 -8.19 4.95
N LYS A 45 -6.62 -7.77 6.21
CA LYS A 45 -7.63 -8.08 7.22
C LYS A 45 -8.52 -6.89 7.56
N ILE A 46 -9.75 -7.23 7.90
CA ILE A 46 -10.71 -6.37 8.57
C ILE A 46 -11.29 -7.09 9.79
N VAL A 47 -11.83 -6.36 10.75
CA VAL A 47 -12.58 -6.98 11.86
C VAL A 47 -14.04 -7.18 11.45
N GLY A 48 -14.54 -8.39 11.68
CA GLY A 48 -15.96 -8.74 11.59
C GLY A 48 -16.56 -9.17 12.93
N PRO A 49 -17.85 -9.54 12.97
CA PRO A 49 -18.56 -9.86 14.20
C PRO A 49 -17.98 -11.06 14.98
N SER A 50 -17.33 -11.98 14.28
CA SER A 50 -16.76 -13.21 14.84
C SER A 50 -15.22 -13.22 14.76
N GLY A 51 -14.59 -12.05 14.67
CA GLY A 51 -13.14 -11.89 14.58
C GLY A 51 -12.64 -11.47 13.19
N ASP A 52 -11.36 -11.72 12.93
CA ASP A 52 -10.67 -11.28 11.72
C ASP A 52 -11.27 -11.94 10.45
N ILE A 53 -11.57 -11.11 9.45
CA ILE A 53 -11.95 -11.56 8.10
C ILE A 53 -10.83 -11.21 7.13
N TRP A 54 -10.26 -12.23 6.49
CA TRP A 54 -9.33 -12.06 5.38
C TRP A 54 -10.06 -11.76 4.08
N LEU A 55 -9.69 -10.65 3.44
CA LEU A 55 -10.03 -10.34 2.06
C LEU A 55 -8.82 -10.69 1.20
N THR A 56 -8.92 -11.79 0.43
CA THR A 56 -7.81 -12.31 -0.39
C THR A 56 -8.18 -12.26 -1.86
N VAL A 57 -7.41 -11.51 -2.64
CA VAL A 57 -7.47 -11.55 -4.10
C VAL A 57 -6.79 -12.84 -4.57
N PRO A 58 -7.49 -13.71 -5.30
CA PRO A 58 -6.92 -14.95 -5.79
C PRO A 58 -6.05 -14.64 -7.01
N VAL A 59 -4.87 -15.27 -7.09
CA VAL A 59 -3.87 -14.99 -8.13
C VAL A 59 -3.43 -16.26 -8.84
N LEU A 60 -3.05 -16.12 -10.11
CA LEU A 60 -2.38 -17.12 -10.93
C LEU A 60 -0.88 -16.83 -10.86
N GLY A 61 -0.19 -17.43 -9.89
CA GLY A 61 1.20 -17.06 -9.63
C GLY A 61 1.89 -17.87 -8.54
N SER A 62 3.21 -17.88 -8.55
CA SER A 62 4.09 -18.44 -7.50
C SER A 62 4.93 -17.33 -6.86
N GLN A 63 5.60 -17.61 -5.73
CA GLN A 63 6.43 -16.63 -5.01
C GLN A 63 7.71 -16.20 -5.77
N ASN A 64 7.98 -16.78 -6.95
CA ASN A 64 9.23 -16.60 -7.70
C ASN A 64 9.10 -15.60 -8.88
N GLN A 65 8.17 -14.65 -8.80
CA GLN A 65 7.97 -13.65 -9.86
C GLN A 65 7.88 -12.24 -9.29
N LEU A 66 7.98 -11.25 -10.18
CA LEU A 66 7.78 -9.84 -9.81
C LEU A 66 6.30 -9.55 -9.62
N ILE A 67 5.96 -8.65 -8.69
CA ILE A 67 4.57 -8.29 -8.41
C ILE A 67 3.84 -7.73 -9.65
N ARG A 68 4.55 -7.02 -10.55
CA ARG A 68 4.00 -6.49 -11.80
C ARG A 68 3.46 -7.55 -12.76
N ASP A 69 3.97 -8.78 -12.67
CA ASP A 69 3.61 -9.88 -13.56
C ASP A 69 2.48 -10.76 -12.98
N VAL A 70 2.06 -10.49 -11.74
CA VAL A 70 1.07 -11.31 -11.03
C VAL A 70 -0.32 -11.07 -11.61
N LYS A 71 -0.89 -12.12 -12.22
CA LYS A 71 -2.26 -12.13 -12.72
C LYS A 71 -3.28 -12.54 -11.68
N ILE A 72 -4.47 -11.98 -11.76
CA ILE A 72 -5.61 -12.31 -10.91
C ILE A 72 -6.36 -13.51 -11.48
N ASN A 73 -6.76 -14.45 -10.62
CA ASN A 73 -7.62 -15.57 -10.98
C ASN A 73 -9.10 -15.15 -10.98
N ASN A 74 -9.57 -14.63 -12.13
CA ASN A 74 -10.95 -14.22 -12.33
C ASN A 74 -11.95 -15.37 -12.53
N ASN A 75 -11.52 -16.64 -12.47
CA ASN A 75 -12.45 -17.79 -12.48
C ASN A 75 -13.18 -17.99 -11.14
N THR A 76 -12.84 -17.18 -10.13
CA THR A 76 -13.47 -17.20 -8.82
C THR A 76 -14.21 -15.88 -8.58
N PRO A 77 -15.40 -15.89 -7.95
CA PRO A 77 -16.22 -14.69 -7.76
C PRO A 77 -15.74 -13.84 -6.57
N TRP A 78 -14.43 -13.57 -6.48
CA TRP A 78 -13.81 -12.91 -5.33
C TRP A 78 -14.27 -11.45 -5.18
N GLN A 79 -14.47 -10.73 -6.28
CA GLN A 79 -14.98 -9.36 -6.26
C GLN A 79 -16.35 -9.31 -5.58
N ARG A 80 -17.27 -10.17 -6.02
CA ARG A 80 -18.62 -10.28 -5.44
C ARG A 80 -18.57 -10.61 -3.95
N LYS A 81 -17.69 -11.54 -3.56
CA LYS A 81 -17.48 -11.89 -2.15
C LYS A 81 -17.00 -10.69 -1.35
N HIS A 82 -15.97 -9.98 -1.84
CA HIS A 82 -15.42 -8.82 -1.15
C HIS A 82 -16.45 -7.69 -1.05
N LYS A 83 -17.17 -7.36 -2.14
CA LYS A 83 -18.25 -6.35 -2.11
C LYS A 83 -19.29 -6.69 -1.06
N LYS A 84 -19.81 -7.92 -1.06
CA LYS A 84 -20.82 -8.36 -0.09
C LYS A 84 -20.32 -8.24 1.34
N THR A 85 -19.09 -8.69 1.62
CA THR A 85 -18.49 -8.56 2.95
C THR A 85 -18.38 -7.10 3.36
N LEU A 86 -17.79 -6.23 2.53
CA LEU A 86 -17.62 -4.81 2.85
C LEU A 86 -18.96 -4.10 3.07
N GLN A 87 -19.97 -4.40 2.27
CA GLN A 87 -21.34 -3.88 2.45
C GLN A 87 -21.96 -4.34 3.77
N GLN A 88 -21.81 -5.62 4.12
CA GLN A 88 -22.35 -6.16 5.35
C GLN A 88 -21.69 -5.55 6.58
N ILE A 89 -20.36 -5.37 6.57
CA ILE A 89 -19.63 -4.84 7.72
C ILE A 89 -19.79 -3.32 7.84
N TYR A 90 -19.76 -2.58 6.74
CA TYR A 90 -19.65 -1.11 6.77
C TYR A 90 -20.89 -0.35 6.28
N GLY A 91 -21.90 -1.03 5.75
CA GLY A 91 -23.07 -0.39 5.12
C GLY A 91 -23.93 0.46 6.06
N LYS A 92 -23.76 0.33 7.38
CA LYS A 92 -24.45 1.13 8.41
C LYS A 92 -23.51 2.08 9.16
N SER A 93 -22.26 2.22 8.73
CA SER A 93 -21.30 3.12 9.37
C SER A 93 -21.61 4.59 9.10
N LYS A 94 -21.09 5.48 9.95
CA LYS A 94 -21.18 6.93 9.73
C LYS A 94 -20.60 7.35 8.38
N GLU A 95 -19.53 6.70 7.94
CA GLU A 95 -18.86 6.96 6.66
C GLU A 95 -19.42 6.11 5.50
N ALA A 96 -20.55 5.40 5.68
CA ALA A 96 -21.17 4.58 4.64
C ALA A 96 -21.37 5.31 3.29
N PRO A 97 -21.64 6.63 3.21
CA PRO A 97 -21.69 7.35 1.94
C PRO A 97 -20.40 7.30 1.10
N LEU A 98 -19.24 7.04 1.71
CA LEU A 98 -17.96 6.87 1.01
C LEU A 98 -17.75 5.45 0.47
N LEU A 99 -18.51 4.47 0.97
CA LEU A 99 -18.36 3.06 0.61
C LEU A 99 -18.56 2.78 -0.89
N PRO A 100 -19.56 3.35 -1.59
CA PRO A 100 -19.74 3.14 -3.03
C PRO A 100 -18.49 3.47 -3.86
N LYS A 101 -17.76 4.54 -3.50
CA LYS A 101 -16.52 4.95 -4.21
C LYS A 101 -15.43 3.88 -4.15
N ILE A 102 -15.33 3.17 -3.03
CA ILE A 102 -14.40 2.04 -2.88
C ILE A 102 -14.94 0.78 -3.57
N LEU A 103 -16.24 0.51 -3.43
CA LEU A 103 -16.88 -0.68 -3.99
C LEU A 103 -16.88 -0.70 -5.53
N GLN A 104 -16.91 0.46 -6.18
CA GLN A 104 -16.89 0.57 -7.65
C GLN A 104 -15.63 -0.07 -8.26
N ILE A 105 -14.51 -0.11 -7.53
CA ILE A 105 -13.27 -0.74 -8.00
C ILE A 105 -13.48 -2.23 -8.27
N TYR A 106 -14.37 -2.88 -7.52
CA TYR A 106 -14.67 -4.30 -7.64
C TYR A 106 -15.66 -4.60 -8.79
N ASP A 107 -16.20 -3.59 -9.46
CA ASP A 107 -17.06 -3.77 -10.65
C ASP A 107 -16.26 -3.96 -11.93
N LYS A 108 -14.97 -3.61 -11.91
CA LYS A 108 -14.05 -3.87 -13.02
C LYS A 108 -13.39 -5.25 -12.86
N ASN A 109 -13.25 -5.96 -13.97
CA ASN A 109 -12.35 -7.11 -14.06
C ASN A 109 -10.91 -6.62 -14.21
N TRP A 110 -10.06 -7.00 -13.27
CA TRP A 110 -8.65 -6.64 -13.25
C TRP A 110 -7.82 -7.84 -13.72
N ASP A 111 -6.89 -7.61 -14.66
CA ASP A 111 -5.97 -8.65 -15.12
C ASP A 111 -4.77 -8.80 -14.17
N ARG A 112 -4.10 -7.67 -13.83
CA ARG A 112 -2.93 -7.66 -12.96
C ARG A 112 -3.26 -7.20 -11.54
N LEU A 113 -2.59 -7.81 -10.56
CA LEU A 113 -2.74 -7.45 -9.14
C LEU A 113 -2.26 -6.01 -8.86
N VAL A 114 -1.19 -5.57 -9.52
CA VAL A 114 -0.67 -4.20 -9.36
C VAL A 114 -1.68 -3.14 -9.77
N ASP A 115 -2.43 -3.37 -10.85
CA ASP A 115 -3.40 -2.40 -11.37
C ASP A 115 -4.57 -2.22 -10.39
N LEU A 116 -5.06 -3.33 -9.82
CA LEU A 116 -6.08 -3.32 -8.77
C LEU A 116 -5.57 -2.57 -7.52
N ASN A 117 -4.38 -2.92 -7.04
CA ASN A 117 -3.82 -2.33 -5.83
C ASN A 117 -3.56 -0.83 -6.01
N PHE A 118 -3.01 -0.43 -7.16
CA PHE A 118 -2.79 0.97 -7.46
C PHE A 118 -4.10 1.76 -7.51
N GLN A 119 -5.14 1.22 -8.14
CA GLN A 119 -6.46 1.84 -8.15
C GLN A 119 -7.05 2.00 -6.73
N LEU A 120 -6.88 0.99 -5.87
CA LEU A 120 -7.30 1.08 -4.46
C LEU A 120 -6.52 2.16 -3.71
N ILE A 121 -5.20 2.21 -3.88
CA ILE A 121 -4.32 3.21 -3.26
C ILE A 121 -4.77 4.63 -3.63
N ILE A 122 -4.90 4.94 -4.93
CA ILE A 122 -5.28 6.29 -5.36
C ILE A 122 -6.71 6.66 -4.95
N THR A 123 -7.62 5.69 -4.91
CA THR A 123 -9.01 5.93 -4.49
C THR A 123 -9.09 6.22 -3.01
N ILE A 124 -8.39 5.45 -2.18
CA ILE A 124 -8.34 5.68 -0.72
C ILE A 124 -7.61 6.99 -0.42
N ALA A 125 -6.49 7.28 -1.09
CA ALA A 125 -5.80 8.57 -0.96
C ALA A 125 -6.72 9.75 -1.29
N SER A 126 -7.51 9.64 -2.36
CA SER A 126 -8.53 10.64 -2.71
C SER A 126 -9.64 10.75 -1.66
N VAL A 127 -10.10 9.65 -1.06
CA VAL A 127 -11.08 9.68 0.04
C VAL A 127 -10.51 10.38 1.28
N LEU A 128 -9.23 10.20 1.54
CA LEU A 128 -8.51 10.86 2.63
C LEU A 128 -8.02 12.28 2.28
N ASP A 129 -8.29 12.76 1.07
CA ASP A 129 -7.82 14.06 0.56
C ASP A 129 -6.30 14.26 0.61
N ILE A 130 -5.56 13.17 0.44
CA ILE A 130 -4.11 13.21 0.31
C ILE A 130 -3.74 13.76 -1.07
N LYS A 131 -3.00 14.87 -1.07
CA LYS A 131 -2.60 15.60 -2.30
C LYS A 131 -1.25 15.18 -2.87
N THR A 132 -0.46 14.42 -2.11
CA THR A 132 0.85 13.95 -2.56
C THR A 132 0.73 13.19 -3.87
N PRO A 133 1.50 13.55 -4.92
CA PRO A 133 1.57 12.78 -6.16
C PRO A 133 1.98 11.33 -5.91
N ILE A 134 1.15 10.39 -6.36
CA ILE A 134 1.40 8.94 -6.30
C ILE A 134 1.63 8.44 -7.72
N ILE A 135 2.80 7.84 -7.96
CA ILE A 135 3.20 7.35 -9.29
C ILE A 135 3.41 5.83 -9.21
N LEU A 136 2.84 5.10 -10.16
CA LEU A 136 3.19 3.70 -10.38
C LEU A 136 4.46 3.65 -11.23
N ASP A 137 5.53 3.03 -10.71
CA ASP A 137 6.77 2.83 -11.46
C ASP A 137 6.99 1.35 -11.73
N GLU A 138 7.03 1.01 -13.02
CA GLU A 138 7.28 -0.35 -13.53
C GLU A 138 8.66 -0.50 -14.20
N GLU A 139 9.44 0.57 -14.27
CA GLU A 139 10.67 0.64 -15.08
C GLU A 139 11.93 0.50 -14.22
N VAL A 140 11.96 1.14 -13.05
CA VAL A 140 13.15 1.17 -12.22
C VAL A 140 13.37 -0.18 -11.57
N SER A 141 14.57 -0.71 -11.72
CA SER A 141 15.00 -1.98 -11.14
C SER A 141 16.25 -1.77 -10.28
N GLY A 142 16.57 -2.78 -9.48
CA GLY A 142 17.73 -2.79 -8.59
C GLY A 142 17.54 -3.82 -7.49
N LYS A 143 18.60 -4.11 -6.74
CA LYS A 143 18.52 -5.04 -5.61
C LYS A 143 18.50 -4.28 -4.29
N LYS A 144 17.54 -4.61 -3.41
CA LYS A 144 17.44 -4.03 -2.05
C LYS A 144 17.49 -2.49 -2.08
N GLN A 145 18.43 -1.86 -1.37
CA GLN A 145 18.62 -0.41 -1.30
C GLN A 145 18.98 0.25 -2.64
N GLU A 146 19.59 -0.49 -3.56
CA GLU A 146 19.93 0.03 -4.89
C GLU A 146 18.66 0.43 -5.66
N LEU A 147 17.58 -0.36 -5.54
CA LEU A 147 16.29 -0.03 -6.13
C LEU A 147 15.79 1.32 -5.61
N LEU A 148 15.89 1.56 -4.29
CA LEU A 148 15.45 2.79 -3.65
C LEU A 148 16.26 4.00 -4.13
N ILE A 149 17.59 3.84 -4.23
CA ILE A 149 18.50 4.86 -4.74
C ILE A 149 18.22 5.16 -6.22
N ASN A 150 17.98 4.13 -7.04
CA ASN A 150 17.67 4.30 -8.46
C ASN A 150 16.34 5.03 -8.64
N ILE A 151 15.34 4.76 -7.81
CA ILE A 151 14.08 5.52 -7.78
C ILE A 151 14.36 6.98 -7.42
N CYS A 152 15.17 7.24 -6.39
CA CYS A 152 15.54 8.60 -6.00
C CYS A 152 16.21 9.36 -7.16
N LYS A 153 17.17 8.73 -7.83
CA LYS A 153 17.87 9.31 -8.99
C LYS A 153 16.90 9.62 -10.14
N LYS A 154 16.04 8.66 -10.52
CA LYS A 154 15.06 8.86 -11.61
C LYS A 154 14.16 10.08 -11.36
N TYR A 155 13.73 10.27 -10.12
CA TYR A 155 12.77 11.31 -9.77
C TYR A 155 13.40 12.59 -9.18
N GLY A 156 14.74 12.68 -9.11
CA GLY A 156 15.45 13.85 -8.58
C GLY A 156 15.25 14.09 -7.09
N ALA A 157 15.17 13.03 -6.28
CA ALA A 157 15.01 13.14 -4.84
C ALA A 157 16.35 13.45 -4.15
N VAL A 158 16.32 14.36 -3.17
CA VAL A 158 17.48 14.69 -2.32
C VAL A 158 17.43 13.96 -0.98
N SER A 159 16.24 13.49 -0.58
CA SER A 159 16.05 12.68 0.62
C SER A 159 15.08 11.53 0.36
N TYR A 160 15.33 10.37 0.95
CA TYR A 160 14.46 9.20 0.94
C TYR A 160 13.88 8.91 2.33
N LEU A 161 12.56 8.74 2.42
CA LEU A 161 11.86 8.41 3.66
C LEU A 161 11.51 6.91 3.74
N SER A 162 12.25 6.20 4.58
CA SER A 162 11.97 4.81 4.95
C SER A 162 10.89 4.71 6.03
N GLY A 163 10.15 3.60 6.00
CA GLY A 163 9.33 3.18 7.15
C GLY A 163 10.20 2.64 8.28
N VAL A 164 9.65 2.57 9.50
CA VAL A 164 10.34 2.05 10.69
C VAL A 164 10.91 0.64 10.55
N GLY A 165 10.31 -0.20 9.70
CA GLY A 165 10.76 -1.57 9.45
C GLY A 165 12.19 -1.66 8.91
N VAL A 166 12.73 -0.57 8.33
CA VAL A 166 14.13 -0.51 7.90
C VAL A 166 15.09 -0.75 9.06
N LYS A 167 14.71 -0.39 10.30
CA LYS A 167 15.56 -0.56 11.50
C LYS A 167 15.91 -2.03 11.77
N LEU A 168 15.16 -2.99 11.20
CA LEU A 168 15.42 -4.42 11.36
C LEU A 168 16.56 -4.94 10.47
N TYR A 169 16.93 -4.20 9.43
CA TYR A 169 17.94 -4.65 8.45
C TYR A 169 18.89 -3.54 7.99
N ILE A 170 18.80 -2.34 8.57
CA ILE A 170 19.74 -1.26 8.28
C ILE A 170 21.13 -1.68 8.79
N ASP A 171 22.11 -1.62 7.90
CA ASP A 171 23.50 -1.97 8.18
C ASP A 171 24.44 -0.88 7.62
N GLU A 172 25.74 -1.02 7.87
CA GLU A 172 26.73 -0.06 7.37
C GLU A 172 26.74 0.04 5.85
N ASP A 173 26.52 -1.08 5.13
CA ASP A 173 26.50 -1.10 3.67
C ASP A 173 25.31 -0.31 3.13
N PHE A 174 24.15 -0.43 3.76
CA PHE A 174 22.96 0.37 3.45
C PHE A 174 23.25 1.86 3.58
N LEU A 175 23.80 2.30 4.73
CA LEU A 175 24.07 3.71 4.99
C LEU A 175 25.14 4.27 4.03
N LYS A 176 26.25 3.54 3.84
CA LYS A 176 27.33 3.93 2.91
C LYS A 176 26.82 4.11 1.48
N LYS A 177 25.89 3.26 1.02
CA LYS A 177 25.30 3.40 -0.33
C LYS A 177 24.41 4.62 -0.48
N PHE A 178 23.63 4.96 0.55
CA PHE A 178 22.84 6.20 0.53
C PHE A 178 23.74 7.43 0.54
N GLU A 179 24.75 7.47 1.41
CA GLU A 179 25.74 8.55 1.48
C GLU A 179 26.47 8.73 0.14
N ALA A 180 27.01 7.64 -0.44
CA ALA A 180 27.69 7.67 -1.73
C ALA A 180 26.77 8.10 -2.90
N SER A 181 25.45 7.95 -2.75
CA SER A 181 24.49 8.38 -3.77
C SER A 181 24.12 9.87 -3.68
N GLY A 182 24.51 10.56 -2.60
CA GLY A 182 24.10 11.93 -2.33
C GLY A 182 22.64 12.07 -1.90
N VAL A 183 21.96 10.97 -1.55
CA VAL A 183 20.57 10.95 -1.08
C VAL A 183 20.56 10.79 0.43
N GLU A 184 20.00 11.78 1.13
CA GLU A 184 19.82 11.74 2.58
C GLU A 184 18.80 10.65 2.96
N HIS A 185 19.13 9.78 3.92
CA HIS A 185 18.22 8.74 4.41
C HIS A 185 17.50 9.19 5.69
N LYS A 186 16.17 9.13 5.68
CA LYS A 186 15.31 9.43 6.84
C LYS A 186 14.42 8.25 7.18
N ILE A 187 13.98 8.17 8.42
CA ILE A 187 13.02 7.17 8.90
C ILE A 187 11.82 7.91 9.49
N VAL A 188 10.61 7.44 9.19
CA VAL A 188 9.39 7.97 9.83
C VAL A 188 9.49 7.83 11.36
N GLU A 189 9.00 8.84 12.08
CA GLU A 189 9.08 8.87 13.54
C GLU A 189 8.09 7.91 14.20
N LYS A 190 6.86 7.80 13.65
CA LYS A 190 5.77 7.00 14.22
C LYS A 190 5.64 5.64 13.55
N ASN A 191 5.50 4.58 14.35
CA ASN A 191 5.14 3.24 13.88
C ASN A 191 3.63 2.98 14.03
N LEU A 192 2.82 3.38 13.06
CA LEU A 192 1.38 3.14 13.10
C LEU A 192 0.99 1.67 12.84
N THR A 193 1.89 0.84 12.30
CA THR A 193 1.53 -0.53 11.88
C THR A 193 1.24 -1.44 13.07
N SER A 194 2.00 -1.33 14.17
CA SER A 194 1.77 -2.13 15.37
C SER A 194 0.53 -1.72 16.14
N GLU A 195 0.24 -0.42 16.17
CA GLU A 195 -0.91 0.14 16.87
C GLU A 195 -2.21 -0.10 16.09
N PHE A 196 -2.14 -0.03 14.76
CA PHE A 196 -3.29 -0.14 13.88
C PHE A 196 -3.07 -1.20 12.79
N PRO A 197 -3.23 -2.50 13.10
CA PRO A 197 -2.83 -3.60 12.22
C PRO A 197 -3.80 -3.91 11.06
N TYR A 198 -4.99 -3.29 11.04
CA TYR A 198 -6.01 -3.50 10.01
C TYR A 198 -5.91 -2.51 8.84
N SER A 199 -6.68 -2.77 7.77
CA SER A 199 -6.69 -1.87 6.60
C SER A 199 -7.16 -0.47 6.97
N THR A 200 -6.68 0.53 6.23
CA THR A 200 -7.16 1.91 6.35
C THR A 200 -8.67 2.01 6.18
N ILE A 201 -9.25 1.22 5.26
CA ILE A 201 -10.70 1.23 5.07
C ILE A 201 -11.45 0.73 6.31
N HIS A 202 -10.87 -0.20 7.08
CA HIS A 202 -11.47 -0.66 8.33
C HIS A 202 -11.64 0.50 9.31
N TYR A 203 -10.56 1.25 9.53
CA TYR A 203 -10.59 2.42 10.40
C TYR A 203 -11.45 3.56 9.84
N LEU A 204 -11.50 3.71 8.52
CA LEU A 204 -12.35 4.73 7.89
C LEU A 204 -13.80 4.51 8.29
N PHE A 205 -14.29 3.28 8.15
CA PHE A 205 -15.69 2.97 8.43
C PHE A 205 -16.00 2.72 9.91
N THR A 206 -15.01 2.46 10.77
CA THR A 206 -15.24 2.21 12.19
C THR A 206 -14.91 3.38 13.11
N LYS A 207 -13.96 4.23 12.73
CA LYS A 207 -13.51 5.39 13.51
C LYS A 207 -13.83 6.72 12.84
N GLY A 208 -14.00 6.74 11.52
CA GLY A 208 -14.36 7.92 10.75
C GLY A 208 -13.17 8.58 10.07
N ARG A 209 -13.46 9.40 9.06
CA ARG A 209 -12.42 10.07 8.26
C ARG A 209 -11.61 11.08 9.08
N ALA A 210 -12.27 11.88 9.90
CA ALA A 210 -11.61 12.89 10.74
C ALA A 210 -10.57 12.23 11.67
N TRP A 211 -10.96 11.13 12.33
CA TRP A 211 -10.07 10.38 13.20
C TRP A 211 -8.82 9.86 12.47
N ILE A 212 -8.96 9.37 11.23
CA ILE A 212 -7.80 8.98 10.43
C ILE A 212 -6.85 10.16 10.22
N LEU A 213 -7.37 11.33 9.86
CA LEU A 213 -6.57 12.51 9.52
C LEU A 213 -5.80 13.08 10.71
N ASP A 214 -6.32 12.91 11.93
CA ASP A 214 -5.65 13.28 13.17
C ASP A 214 -4.48 12.32 13.51
N ILE A 215 -4.57 11.06 13.06
CA ILE A 215 -3.56 10.03 13.30
C ILE A 215 -2.39 10.11 12.31
N ILE A 216 -2.68 10.34 11.02
CA ILE A 216 -1.70 10.19 9.92
C ILE A 216 -0.93 11.45 9.55
#